data_AF-A0A969JZ66-F1
#
_entry.id   AF-A0A969JZ66-F1
#
_cell.length_a   1.000
_cell.length_b   1.000
_cell.length_c   1.000
_cell.angle_alpha   90.00
_cell.angle_beta   90.00
_cell.angle_gamma   90.00
#
_symmetry.space_group_name_H-M   'P 1'
#
loop_
_entity.id
_entity.type
_entity.pdbx_description
1 polymer ?
#
loop_
_entity_poly.entity_id
_entity_poly.type
_entity_poly.pdbx_seq_one_letter_code
_entity_poly.pdbx_strand_id
1 'polypeptide(L)'
;MITPAGKECRFYYQDFHRGHSLQECRLVEANPKSKEWKVSDCQQCPVPEILLANSSPDLVLEGGIKESFLGMNRRVEVTAFCSKHLADVPEPQVGCKQCALGKTGAA
;
A
#
# COMPACT_ATOMS: atom_id res chain seq x y z
N MET A 1 2.82 -12.10 -2.92
CA MET A 1 2.45 -13.08 -1.86
C MET A 1 0.99 -12.88 -1.49
N ILE A 2 0.33 -13.91 -0.95
CA ILE A 2 -1.05 -13.81 -0.47
C ILE A 2 -1.03 -13.39 1.01
N THR A 3 -1.76 -12.32 1.32
CA THR A 3 -1.93 -11.80 2.69
C THR A 3 -2.83 -12.70 3.54
N PRO A 4 -2.84 -12.54 4.87
CA PRO A 4 -3.78 -13.24 5.75
C PRO A 4 -5.25 -12.88 5.49
N ALA A 5 -5.52 -11.80 4.75
CA ALA A 5 -6.85 -11.42 4.26
C ALA A 5 -7.20 -12.06 2.90
N GLY A 6 -6.35 -12.95 2.37
CA GLY A 6 -6.59 -13.68 1.12
C GLY A 6 -6.33 -12.88 -0.15
N LYS A 7 -5.73 -11.69 -0.05
CA LYS A 7 -5.46 -10.81 -1.21
C LYS A 7 -3.98 -10.79 -1.56
N GLU A 8 -3.66 -10.64 -2.84
CA GLU A 8 -2.28 -10.44 -3.28
C GLU A 8 -1.78 -9.04 -2.89
N CYS A 9 -0.62 -8.98 -2.25
CA CYS A 9 0.05 -7.73 -1.93
C CYS A 9 1.57 -7.90 -2.05
N ARG A 10 2.22 -6.98 -2.78
CA ARG A 10 3.69 -7.00 -2.95
C ARG A 10 4.46 -6.54 -1.72
N PHE A 11 3.80 -5.83 -0.80
CA PHE A 11 4.41 -5.31 0.43
C PHE A 11 4.30 -6.27 1.60
N TYR A 12 3.47 -7.31 1.47
CA TYR A 12 3.36 -8.34 2.49
C TYR A 12 4.41 -9.42 2.27
N TYR A 13 5.08 -9.79 3.35
CA TYR A 13 6.02 -10.90 3.37
C TYR A 13 5.76 -11.78 4.60
N GLN A 14 5.98 -13.08 4.43
CA GLN A 14 5.90 -14.05 5.51
C GLN A 14 6.95 -15.15 5.34
N ASP A 15 7.50 -15.62 6.44
CA ASP A 15 8.36 -16.79 6.52
C ASP A 15 8.02 -17.63 7.76
N PHE A 16 7.68 -18.89 7.52
CA PHE A 16 7.27 -19.86 8.55
C PHE A 16 8.27 -21.03 8.70
N HIS A 17 9.50 -20.89 8.22
CA HIS A 17 10.47 -21.98 8.23
C HIS A 17 10.97 -22.33 9.64
N ARG A 18 10.96 -23.62 10.01
CA ARG A 18 11.62 -24.19 11.23
C ARG A 18 11.32 -23.45 12.54
N GLY A 19 10.05 -23.12 12.79
CA GLY A 19 9.62 -22.48 14.05
C GLY A 19 9.79 -20.96 14.07
N HIS A 20 10.24 -20.35 12.97
CA HIS A 20 10.06 -18.92 12.74
C HIS A 20 8.61 -18.64 12.34
N SER A 21 8.09 -17.49 12.78
CA SER A 21 6.78 -16.97 12.38
C SER A 21 6.94 -15.49 12.08
N LEU A 22 7.68 -15.19 11.01
CA LEU A 22 7.88 -13.83 10.55
C LEU A 22 6.71 -13.44 9.63
N GLN A 23 6.08 -12.33 9.94
CA GLN A 23 5.11 -11.67 9.08
C GLN A 23 5.38 -10.18 9.16
N GLU A 24 5.47 -9.52 8.01
CA GLU A 24 5.81 -8.11 7.92
C GLU A 24 5.01 -7.40 6.82
N CYS A 25 4.78 -6.12 7.02
CA CYS A 25 4.26 -5.21 6.01
C CYS A 25 5.32 -4.16 5.71
N ARG A 26 6.09 -4.41 4.65
CA ARG A 26 7.23 -3.57 4.25
C ARG A 26 6.84 -2.14 3.90
N LEU A 27 5.57 -1.91 3.52
CA LEU A 27 5.05 -0.57 3.27
C LEU A 27 4.97 0.25 4.56
N VAL A 28 4.50 -0.37 5.65
CA VAL A 28 4.32 0.29 6.95
C VAL A 28 5.66 0.40 7.67
N GLU A 29 6.50 -0.64 7.59
CA GLU A 29 7.85 -0.64 8.19
C GLU A 29 8.77 0.43 7.58
N ALA A 30 8.59 0.74 6.29
CA ALA A 30 9.32 1.83 5.64
C ALA A 30 8.96 3.22 6.19
N ASN A 31 7.86 3.34 6.95
CA ASN A 31 7.43 4.59 7.57
C ASN A 31 7.80 4.60 9.06
N PRO A 32 8.93 5.22 9.46
CA PRO A 32 9.36 5.26 10.87
C PRO A 32 8.43 6.06 11.78
N LYS A 33 7.50 6.84 11.21
CA LYS A 33 6.48 7.58 11.97
C LYS A 33 5.21 6.76 12.20
N SER A 34 5.08 5.59 11.55
CA SER A 34 3.93 4.71 11.71
C SER A 34 3.99 3.97 13.06
N LYS A 35 2.82 3.59 13.56
CA LYS A 35 2.73 2.55 14.58
C LYS A 35 3.10 1.18 13.99
N GLU A 36 3.40 0.25 14.88
CA GLU A 36 3.66 -1.15 14.56
C GLU A 36 2.47 -1.76 13.79
N TRP A 37 2.81 -2.48 12.73
CA TRP A 37 1.84 -3.24 11.94
C TRP A 37 1.45 -4.54 12.65
N LYS A 38 0.20 -4.98 12.46
CA LYS A 38 -0.25 -6.31 12.90
C LYS A 38 -1.00 -6.99 11.77
N VAL A 39 -1.02 -8.32 11.79
CA VAL A 39 -1.73 -9.17 10.81
C VAL A 39 -3.17 -8.72 10.57
N SER A 40 -3.88 -8.27 11.61
CA SER A 40 -5.28 -7.81 11.50
C SER A 40 -5.45 -6.54 10.64
N ASP A 41 -4.40 -5.74 10.42
CA ASP A 41 -4.46 -4.58 9.52
C ASP A 41 -4.79 -4.95 8.09
N CYS A 42 -4.37 -6.14 7.65
CA CYS A 42 -4.61 -6.58 6.28
C CYS A 42 -6.09 -6.72 5.95
N GLN A 43 -6.96 -6.91 6.96
CA GLN A 43 -8.41 -7.11 6.74
C GLN A 43 -9.09 -5.89 6.12
N GLN A 44 -8.60 -4.68 6.43
CA GLN A 44 -9.14 -3.42 5.92
C GLN A 44 -8.10 -2.61 5.14
N CYS A 45 -7.00 -3.24 4.74
CA CYS A 45 -5.92 -2.58 4.02
C CYS A 45 -6.36 -2.28 2.57
N PRO A 46 -6.27 -1.03 2.10
CA PRO A 46 -6.67 -0.65 0.73
C PRO A 46 -5.58 -0.92 -0.32
N VAL A 47 -4.38 -1.32 0.10
CA VAL A 47 -3.21 -1.50 -0.77
C VAL A 47 -3.43 -2.57 -1.85
N PRO A 48 -3.98 -3.76 -1.55
CA PRO A 48 -4.22 -4.77 -2.58
C PRO A 48 -5.12 -4.26 -3.71
N GLU A 49 -6.18 -3.51 -3.39
CA GLU A 49 -7.10 -2.93 -4.38
C GLU A 49 -6.39 -1.89 -5.24
N ILE A 50 -5.60 -1.00 -4.62
CA ILE A 50 -4.81 0.01 -5.34
C ILE A 50 -3.85 -0.67 -6.33
N LEU A 51 -3.13 -1.71 -5.90
CA LEU A 51 -2.17 -2.42 -6.74
C LEU A 51 -2.86 -3.17 -7.88
N LEU A 52 -4.07 -3.70 -7.64
CA LEU A 52 -4.86 -4.38 -8.65
C LEU A 52 -5.40 -3.38 -9.70
N ALA A 53 -5.86 -2.20 -9.27
CA ALA A 53 -6.43 -1.18 -10.13
C ALA A 53 -5.35 -0.38 -10.90
N ASN A 54 -4.18 -0.18 -10.30
CA ASN A 54 -3.11 0.65 -10.84
C ASN A 54 -1.74 -0.04 -10.79
N SER A 55 -1.29 -0.46 -11.97
CA SER A 55 0.00 -1.11 -12.20
C SER A 55 1.10 -0.16 -12.66
N SER A 56 0.93 1.16 -12.51
CA SER A 56 1.95 2.13 -12.91
C SER A 56 3.25 1.90 -12.14
N PRO A 57 4.40 1.76 -12.82
CA PRO A 57 5.70 1.61 -12.16
C PRO A 57 6.14 2.90 -11.46
N ASP A 58 5.58 4.05 -11.87
CA ASP A 58 5.87 5.37 -11.31
C ASP A 58 5.00 5.70 -10.09
N LEU A 59 4.06 4.82 -9.71
CA LEU A 59 3.23 5.00 -8.52
C LEU A 59 3.99 4.52 -7.28
N VAL A 60 4.37 5.48 -6.44
CA VAL A 60 4.95 5.23 -5.13
C VAL A 60 3.84 5.33 -4.08
N LEU A 61 3.76 4.34 -3.20
CA LEU A 61 2.85 4.34 -2.06
C LEU A 61 3.66 4.55 -0.79
N GLU A 62 3.15 5.38 0.10
CA GLU A 62 3.57 5.44 1.50
C GLU A 62 2.39 4.98 2.36
N GLY A 63 2.65 4.12 3.33
CA GLY A 63 1.63 3.57 4.21
C GLY A 63 1.94 3.82 5.68
N GLY A 64 0.90 3.85 6.49
CA GLY A 64 1.05 3.95 7.94
C GLY A 64 -0.21 3.48 8.66
N ILE A 65 -0.06 3.20 9.95
CA ILE A 65 -1.15 2.81 10.82
C ILE A 65 -1.75 4.05 11.46
N LYS A 66 -3.04 4.27 11.19
CA LYS A 66 -3.84 5.30 11.85
C LYS A 66 -4.80 4.65 12.83
N GLU A 67 -4.82 5.18 14.04
CA GLU A 67 -5.77 4.80 15.07
C GLU A 67 -6.73 5.96 15.33
N SER A 68 -8.01 5.64 15.46
CA SER A 68 -9.05 6.56 15.93
C SER A 68 -9.30 6.39 17.44
N PHE A 69 -10.40 6.96 17.93
CA PHE A 69 -10.77 7.05 19.35
C PHE A 69 -10.38 5.80 20.17
N LEU A 70 -9.46 5.99 21.12
CA LEU A 70 -8.94 4.98 22.05
C LEU A 70 -8.40 3.68 21.39
N GLY A 71 -7.93 3.74 20.14
CA GLY A 71 -7.35 2.58 19.44
C GLY A 71 -8.39 1.60 18.88
N MET A 72 -9.69 1.91 18.97
CA MET A 72 -10.76 0.97 18.57
C MET A 72 -10.86 0.77 17.06
N ASN A 73 -10.65 1.82 16.25
CA ASN A 73 -10.55 1.66 14.79
C ASN A 73 -9.15 1.97 14.33
N ARG A 74 -8.41 0.89 14.05
CA ARG A 74 -7.07 0.90 13.48
C ARG A 74 -7.17 0.54 12.00
N ARG A 75 -6.52 1.31 11.14
CA ARG A 75 -6.55 1.10 9.69
C ARG A 75 -5.22 1.47 9.06
N VAL A 76 -4.95 0.88 7.90
CA VAL A 76 -3.86 1.30 7.03
C VAL A 76 -4.30 2.55 6.28
N GLU A 77 -3.60 3.66 6.51
CA GLU A 77 -3.71 4.88 5.71
C GLU A 77 -2.62 4.85 4.63
N VAL A 78 -2.97 5.26 3.40
CA VAL A 78 -2.08 5.23 2.25
C VAL A 78 -2.13 6.58 1.57
N THR A 79 -0.95 7.15 1.32
CA THR A 79 -0.76 8.25 0.38
C THR A 79 -0.05 7.74 -0.85
N ALA A 80 -0.22 8.44 -1.97
CA ALA A 80 0.38 8.04 -3.23
C ALA A 80 0.98 9.23 -3.96
N PHE A 81 2.10 8.97 -4.62
CA PHE A 81 2.90 9.97 -5.31
C PHE A 81 3.37 9.42 -6.65
N CYS A 82 3.38 10.25 -7.68
CA CYS A 82 3.94 9.90 -8.98
C CYS A 82 5.40 10.34 -9.03
N SER A 83 6.34 9.40 -9.06
CA SER A 83 7.77 9.70 -9.15
C SER A 83 8.17 10.38 -10.46
N LYS A 84 7.44 10.10 -11.55
CA LYS A 84 7.71 10.67 -12.87
C LYS A 84 7.36 12.16 -12.99
N HIS A 85 6.22 12.57 -12.44
CA HIS A 85 5.74 13.96 -12.53
C HIS A 85 5.89 14.74 -11.23
N LEU A 86 6.43 14.09 -10.20
CA LEU A 86 6.64 14.65 -8.87
C LEU A 86 5.38 15.28 -8.27
N ALA A 87 4.26 14.54 -8.37
CA ALA A 87 2.95 15.04 -7.99
C ALA A 87 2.17 14.02 -7.16
N ASP A 88 1.37 14.53 -6.23
CA ASP A 88 0.46 13.71 -5.42
C ASP A 88 -0.62 13.06 -6.29
N VAL A 89 -0.98 11.84 -5.93
CA VAL A 89 -2.03 11.05 -6.58
C VAL A 89 -3.16 10.84 -5.57
N PRO A 90 -4.17 11.74 -5.52
CA PRO A 90 -5.25 11.65 -4.53
C PRO A 90 -6.14 10.41 -4.74
N GLU A 91 -6.20 9.91 -5.97
CA GLU A 91 -6.95 8.71 -6.35
C GLU A 91 -5.98 7.64 -6.83
N PRO A 92 -5.29 6.91 -5.93
CA PRO A 92 -4.25 5.95 -6.29
C PRO A 92 -4.74 4.81 -7.18
N GLN A 93 -6.03 4.47 -7.08
CA GLN A 93 -6.72 3.50 -7.93
C GLN A 93 -6.73 3.92 -9.42
N VAL A 94 -6.81 5.24 -9.68
CA VAL A 94 -6.89 5.83 -11.03
C VAL A 94 -5.48 6.15 -11.56
N GLY A 95 -4.60 6.62 -10.69
CA GLY A 95 -3.23 6.98 -11.02
C GLY A 95 -3.03 8.43 -11.44
N CYS A 96 -1.83 8.73 -11.92
CA CYS A 96 -1.43 10.10 -12.25
C CYS A 96 -2.10 10.59 -13.54
N LYS A 97 -2.82 11.73 -13.46
CA LYS A 97 -3.50 12.35 -14.61
C LYS A 97 -2.54 12.74 -15.74
N GLN A 98 -1.33 13.20 -15.39
CA GLN A 98 -0.32 13.57 -16.40
C GLN A 98 0.23 12.33 -17.12
N CYS A 99 0.42 11.20 -16.40
CA CYS A 99 0.77 9.92 -17.05
C CYS A 99 -0.33 9.47 -18.02
N ALA A 100 -1.60 9.67 -17.69
CA ALA A 100 -2.70 9.31 -18.57
C ALA A 100 -2.73 10.16 -19.86
N LEU A 101 -2.56 11.48 -19.74
CA LEU A 101 -2.52 12.40 -20.89
C LEU A 101 -1.35 12.11 -21.84
N GLY A 102 -0.18 11.76 -21.30
CA GLY A 102 0.99 11.41 -22.13
C GLY A 102 0.80 10.15 -22.98
N LYS A 103 -0.08 9.22 -22.56
CA LYS A 103 -0.42 8.01 -23.34
C LYS A 103 -1.38 8.33 -24.49
N THR A 104 -2.27 9.31 -24.32
CA THR A 104 -3.26 9.68 -25.34
C THR A 104 -2.68 10.48 -26.51
N GLY A 105 -1.43 10.96 -26.40
CA GLY A 105 -0.73 11.71 -27.45
C GLY A 105 0.12 10.87 -28.40
N ALA A 106 0.17 9.55 -28.22
CA ALA A 106 0.83 8.62 -29.15
C ALA A 106 -0.24 8.02 -30.08
N ALA A 107 -0.66 8.80 -31.08
CA ALA A 107 -1.51 8.37 -32.19
C ALA A 107 -0.84 8.78 -33.51
#